data_AF-A0A1B6EXK0-F1
#
_entry.id   AF-A0A1B6EXK0-F1
#
_cell.length_a   1.000
_cell.length_b   1.000
_cell.length_c   1.000
_cell.angle_alpha   90.00
_cell.angle_beta   90.00
_cell.angle_gamma   90.00
#
_symmetry.space_group_name_H-M   'P 1'
#
loop_
_entity.id
_entity.type
_entity.pdbx_description
1 polymer ?
#
loop_
_entity_poly.entity_id
_entity_poly.type
_entity_poly.pdbx_seq_one_letter_code
_entity_poly.pdbx_strand_id
1 'polypeptide(L)'
;CIRNNSNKVVKKLKAMVQQGIDVVLFQNGQYRSAVASLETQEGCPIQPGSSLQKVMYLTPTLESNKDRRGIALDGRIKSEDTNLASSTLLASADHKDAFGIVVSYSVKVKLFLGALGGEVTAELPFILMHPKPGAVKSNLLTVDNQASVEALQEEEPAV
;
A
#
# COMPACT_ATOMS: atom_id res chain seq x y z
N CYS A 1 -2.96 -11.77 11.90
CA CYS A 1 -3.07 -12.36 13.26
C CYS A 1 -1.90 -11.84 14.08
N ILE A 2 -2.14 -11.37 15.30
CA ILE A 2 -1.10 -10.93 16.23
C ILE A 2 -0.95 -12.01 17.30
N ARG A 3 0.27 -12.55 17.48
CA ARG A 3 0.61 -13.49 18.55
C ARG A 3 1.64 -12.84 19.45
N ASN A 4 1.24 -12.46 20.66
CA ASN A 4 2.12 -11.73 21.58
C ASN A 4 2.87 -12.69 22.51
N ASN A 5 4.02 -13.20 22.05
CA ASN A 5 4.90 -14.04 22.88
C ASN A 5 5.93 -13.21 23.68
N SER A 6 5.78 -11.89 23.71
CA SER A 6 6.68 -10.99 24.43
C SER A 6 6.19 -10.70 25.85
N ASN A 7 6.98 -9.96 26.63
CA ASN A 7 6.58 -9.40 27.93
C ASN A 7 5.96 -8.00 27.83
N LYS A 8 5.68 -7.49 26.63
CA LYS A 8 5.10 -6.16 26.40
C LYS A 8 3.59 -6.26 26.18
N VAL A 9 2.88 -5.16 26.44
CA VAL A 9 1.44 -5.03 26.23
C VAL A 9 1.17 -4.19 24.99
N VAL A 10 0.40 -4.71 24.03
CA VAL A 10 -0.04 -3.93 22.87
C VAL A 10 -1.29 -3.14 23.25
N LYS A 11 -1.24 -1.81 23.22
CA LYS A 11 -2.36 -0.94 23.65
C LYS A 11 -3.29 -0.52 22.52
N LYS A 12 -2.75 -0.43 21.31
CA LYS A 12 -3.45 0.11 20.13
C LYS A 12 -2.84 -0.47 18.87
N LEU A 13 -3.65 -0.57 17.83
CA LEU A 13 -3.20 -0.97 16.51
C LEU A 13 -3.64 0.06 15.47
N LYS A 14 -2.79 0.28 14.47
CA LYS A 14 -3.08 1.16 13.33
C LYS A 14 -2.68 0.46 12.06
N ALA A 15 -3.62 0.32 11.13
CA ALA A 15 -3.34 -0.07 9.76
C ALA A 15 -3.35 1.17 8.87
N MET A 16 -2.51 1.21 7.85
CA MET A 16 -2.49 2.27 6.86
C MET A 16 -2.05 1.76 5.50
N VAL A 17 -2.64 2.32 4.45
CA VAL A 17 -2.15 2.18 3.08
C VAL A 17 -1.20 3.35 2.84
N GLN A 18 0.03 3.08 2.46
CA GLN A 18 1.03 4.08 2.10
C GLN A 18 1.25 4.09 0.60
N GLN A 19 1.34 5.29 0.02
CA GLN A 19 1.87 5.53 -1.30
C GLN A 19 3.33 5.98 -1.13
N GLY A 20 4.25 5.24 -1.75
CA GLY A 20 5.64 5.60 -1.95
C GLY A 20 5.81 6.26 -3.32
N ILE A 21 6.61 7.32 -3.36
CA ILE A 21 6.95 8.04 -4.59
C ILE A 21 8.46 8.18 -4.60
N ASP A 22 9.11 7.55 -5.57
CA ASP A 22 10.53 7.71 -5.85
C ASP A 22 10.68 8.57 -7.12
N VAL A 23 11.24 9.76 -6.97
CA VAL A 23 11.57 10.66 -8.06
C VAL A 23 12.99 10.34 -8.49
N VAL A 24 13.14 9.72 -9.65
CA VAL A 24 14.41 9.31 -10.24
C VAL A 24 14.68 10.18 -11.46
N LEU A 25 15.14 11.41 -11.19
CA LEU A 25 15.43 12.44 -12.20
C LEU A 25 16.86 12.95 -11.97
N PHE A 26 17.09 14.28 -12.03
CA PHE A 26 18.39 14.90 -11.75
C PHE A 26 18.72 14.99 -10.25
N GLN A 27 17.69 15.08 -9.40
CA GLN A 27 17.81 14.97 -7.95
C GLN A 27 16.87 13.87 -7.49
N ASN A 28 17.43 12.91 -6.76
CA ASN A 28 16.66 11.80 -6.23
C ASN A 28 15.88 12.28 -5.01
N GLY A 29 14.58 11.99 -4.99
CA GLY A 29 13.70 12.30 -3.86
C GLY A 29 12.78 11.13 -3.56
N GLN A 30 12.60 10.81 -2.28
CA GLN A 30 11.65 9.78 -1.85
C GLN A 30 10.61 10.40 -0.91
N TYR A 31 9.33 10.19 -1.23
CA TYR A 31 8.20 10.63 -0.45
C TYR A 31 7.33 9.44 -0.06
N ARG A 32 6.81 9.44 1.16
CA ARG A 32 5.84 8.43 1.62
C ARG A 32 4.66 9.09 2.29
N SER A 33 3.47 8.80 1.79
CA SER A 33 2.22 9.41 2.23
C SER A 33 1.21 8.32 2.55
N ALA A 34 0.65 8.32 3.77
CA ALA A 34 -0.38 7.35 4.14
C ALA A 34 -1.73 7.73 3.50
N VAL A 35 -2.17 7.11 2.39
CA VAL A 35 -3.39 7.46 1.64
C VAL A 35 -4.70 6.90 2.24
N ALA A 36 -4.62 5.96 3.16
CA ALA A 36 -5.74 5.56 4.01
C ALA A 36 -5.19 5.10 5.36
N SER A 37 -5.91 5.32 6.45
CA SER A 37 -5.52 4.80 7.75
C SER A 37 -6.70 4.51 8.64
N LEU A 38 -6.61 3.44 9.42
CA LEU A 38 -7.58 3.06 10.42
C LEU A 38 -6.83 2.73 11.71
N GLU A 39 -7.22 3.39 12.79
CA GLU A 39 -6.67 3.18 14.12
C GLU A 39 -7.76 2.65 15.06
N THR A 40 -7.44 1.66 15.89
CA THR A 40 -8.43 1.01 16.76
C THR A 40 -7.76 0.43 18.01
N GLN A 41 -8.56 0.36 19.08
CA GLN A 41 -8.20 -0.29 20.35
C GLN A 41 -9.06 -1.55 20.60
N GLU A 42 -9.90 -1.95 19.65
CA GLU A 42 -10.72 -3.14 19.79
C GLU A 42 -9.83 -4.40 19.87
N GLY A 43 -10.07 -5.22 20.90
CA GLY A 43 -9.23 -6.37 21.21
C GLY A 43 -7.91 -6.02 21.91
N CYS A 44 -7.68 -4.75 22.24
CA CYS A 44 -6.58 -4.30 23.09
C CYS A 44 -7.07 -4.05 24.53
N PRO A 45 -6.19 -4.16 25.55
CA PRO A 45 -4.77 -4.49 25.43
C PRO A 45 -4.52 -5.97 25.10
N ILE A 46 -3.59 -6.25 24.18
CA ILE A 46 -3.12 -7.62 23.94
C ILE A 46 -2.02 -7.92 24.97
N GLN A 47 -2.36 -8.75 25.95
CA GLN A 47 -1.47 -9.11 27.05
C GLN A 47 -0.33 -10.05 26.59
N PRO A 48 0.78 -10.12 27.34
CA PRO A 48 1.79 -11.17 27.20
C PRO A 48 1.15 -12.58 27.15
N GLY A 49 1.57 -13.40 26.19
CA GLY A 49 1.05 -14.74 25.96
C GLY A 49 -0.29 -14.82 25.22
N SER A 50 -0.94 -13.70 24.92
CA SER A 50 -2.25 -13.67 24.25
C SER A 50 -2.14 -13.43 22.74
N SER A 51 -3.23 -13.72 22.01
CA SER A 51 -3.33 -13.48 20.56
C SER A 51 -4.60 -12.74 20.18
N LEU A 52 -4.53 -11.93 19.12
CA LEU A 52 -5.69 -11.25 18.52
C LEU A 52 -5.78 -11.58 17.03
N GLN A 53 -6.98 -11.97 16.59
CA GLN A 53 -7.33 -12.06 15.18
C GLN A 53 -8.36 -10.97 14.87
N LYS A 54 -8.00 -10.06 13.97
CA LYS A 54 -8.86 -8.97 13.53
C LYS A 54 -8.64 -8.71 12.05
N VAL A 55 -9.74 -8.50 11.32
CA VAL A 55 -9.75 -8.06 9.91
C VAL A 55 -10.00 -6.56 9.89
N MET A 56 -9.25 -5.82 9.09
CA MET A 56 -9.37 -4.38 8.92
C MET A 56 -9.55 -4.06 7.44
N TYR A 57 -10.53 -3.23 7.13
CA TYR A 57 -10.81 -2.78 5.77
C TYR A 57 -10.33 -1.34 5.61
N LEU A 58 -9.54 -1.08 4.56
CA LEU A 58 -9.08 0.25 4.20
C LEU A 58 -9.38 0.47 2.71
N THR A 59 -9.95 1.63 2.40
CA THR A 59 -10.27 2.02 1.03
C THR A 59 -9.50 3.30 0.69
N PRO A 60 -8.37 3.22 -0.05
CA PRO A 60 -7.62 4.39 -0.47
C PRO A 60 -8.37 5.10 -1.59
N THR A 61 -9.05 6.21 -1.27
CA THR A 61 -9.78 7.03 -2.25
C THR A 61 -9.10 8.37 -2.46
N LEU A 62 -9.27 8.96 -3.65
CA LEU A 62 -8.80 10.33 -3.88
C LEU A 62 -9.53 11.34 -3.00
N GLU A 63 -10.83 11.15 -2.78
CA GLU A 63 -11.66 12.09 -2.03
C GLU A 63 -11.13 12.38 -0.63
N SER A 64 -10.70 11.35 0.09
CA SER A 64 -10.08 11.48 1.42
C SER A 64 -8.67 12.11 1.42
N ASN A 65 -8.12 12.41 0.24
CA ASN A 65 -6.73 12.85 0.07
C ASN A 65 -6.59 14.14 -0.75
N LYS A 66 -7.68 14.81 -1.14
CA LYS A 66 -7.67 16.01 -2.00
C LYS A 66 -6.82 17.17 -1.45
N ASP A 67 -6.81 17.35 -0.12
CA ASP A 67 -6.12 18.47 0.52
C ASP A 67 -4.64 18.17 0.87
N ARG A 68 -4.15 16.99 0.46
CA ARG A 68 -2.81 16.53 0.84
C ARG A 68 -1.83 16.72 -0.29
N ARG A 69 -0.65 17.23 0.07
CA ARG A 69 0.46 17.43 -0.86
C ARG A 69 1.36 16.20 -0.89
N GLY A 70 2.09 16.00 -2.00
CA GLY A 70 3.02 14.88 -2.14
C GLY A 70 2.34 13.53 -2.28
N ILE A 71 1.17 13.50 -2.94
CA ILE A 71 0.46 12.29 -3.35
C ILE A 71 0.46 12.27 -4.88
N ALA A 72 0.87 11.16 -5.46
CA ALA A 72 0.84 10.97 -6.90
C ALA A 72 -0.58 10.64 -7.36
N LEU A 73 -1.02 11.31 -8.42
CA LEU A 73 -2.33 11.16 -9.04
C LEU A 73 -2.16 10.70 -10.48
N ASP A 74 -3.15 10.01 -11.01
CA ASP A 74 -3.18 9.69 -12.44
C ASP A 74 -3.23 10.99 -13.27
N GLY A 75 -2.54 10.98 -14.41
CA GLY A 75 -2.52 12.11 -15.33
C GLY A 75 -3.92 12.49 -15.78
N ARG A 76 -4.22 13.79 -15.81
CA ARG A 76 -5.51 14.31 -16.27
C ARG A 76 -5.42 14.73 -17.73
N ILE A 77 -6.21 14.11 -18.60
CA ILE A 77 -6.45 14.62 -19.96
C ILE A 77 -7.82 15.30 -19.94
N LYS A 78 -7.85 16.64 -20.06
CA LYS A 78 -9.08 17.49 -20.02
C LYS A 78 -9.76 17.59 -18.62
N SER A 79 -11.08 17.35 -18.55
CA SER A 79 -11.97 17.52 -17.39
C SER A 79 -12.42 16.19 -16.77
N GLU A 80 -11.72 15.09 -17.04
CA GLU A 80 -12.02 13.82 -16.37
C GLU A 80 -11.62 13.86 -14.89
N ASP A 81 -12.38 13.11 -14.10
CA ASP A 81 -12.03 12.81 -12.72
C ASP A 81 -10.70 12.04 -12.70
N THR A 82 -9.78 12.48 -11.84
CA THR A 82 -8.51 11.78 -11.60
C THR A 82 -8.66 10.82 -10.42
N ASN A 83 -7.74 9.88 -10.28
CA ASN A 83 -7.65 8.96 -9.17
C ASN A 83 -6.24 9.02 -8.56
N LEU A 84 -6.02 8.28 -7.46
CA LEU A 84 -4.67 8.01 -7.00
C LEU A 84 -3.89 7.30 -8.12
N ALA A 85 -2.62 7.64 -8.29
CA ALA A 85 -1.80 7.07 -9.34
C ALA A 85 -1.73 5.53 -9.25
N SER A 86 -1.81 4.84 -10.38
CA SER A 86 -1.53 3.41 -10.43
C SER A 86 -0.06 3.11 -10.06
N SER A 87 0.22 1.91 -9.52
CA SER A 87 1.58 1.44 -9.25
C SER A 87 2.41 1.41 -10.53
N THR A 88 3.67 1.87 -10.45
CA THR A 88 4.63 1.75 -11.54
C THR A 88 5.23 0.35 -11.56
N LEU A 89 5.06 -0.36 -12.66
CA LEU A 89 5.70 -1.67 -12.88
C LEU A 89 7.05 -1.44 -13.58
N LEU A 90 8.13 -1.94 -12.97
CA LEU A 90 9.47 -1.87 -13.54
C LEU A 90 9.78 -3.20 -14.21
N ALA A 91 10.29 -3.15 -15.44
CA ALA A 91 10.64 -4.34 -16.22
C ALA A 91 11.85 -5.10 -15.63
N SER A 92 12.73 -4.39 -14.93
CA SER A 92 13.92 -4.94 -14.27
C SER A 92 13.96 -4.56 -12.79
N ALA A 93 14.44 -5.48 -11.95
CA ALA A 93 14.61 -5.26 -10.51
C ALA A 93 15.74 -4.25 -10.19
N ASP A 94 16.70 -4.13 -11.10
CA ASP A 94 17.76 -3.14 -11.02
C ASP A 94 17.20 -1.79 -11.45
N HIS A 95 16.73 -1.01 -10.48
CA HIS A 95 16.21 0.37 -10.64
C HIS A 95 17.17 1.37 -11.35
N LYS A 96 18.30 0.89 -11.88
CA LYS A 96 19.39 1.66 -12.48
C LYS A 96 18.97 2.39 -13.76
N ASP A 97 17.94 1.92 -14.45
CA ASP A 97 17.48 2.51 -15.72
C ASP A 97 16.15 3.27 -15.60
N ALA A 98 15.60 3.38 -14.38
CA ALA A 98 14.34 4.11 -14.18
C ALA A 98 14.59 5.63 -14.26
N PHE A 99 13.90 6.32 -15.18
CA PHE A 99 13.87 7.78 -15.25
C PHE A 99 12.42 8.26 -15.17
N GLY A 100 12.09 9.04 -14.13
CA GLY A 100 10.74 9.57 -13.92
C GLY A 100 10.24 9.42 -12.49
N ILE A 101 8.93 9.25 -12.34
CA ILE A 101 8.25 9.10 -11.05
C ILE A 101 7.82 7.64 -10.92
N VAL A 102 8.35 6.94 -9.93
CA VAL A 102 7.99 5.56 -9.59
C VAL A 102 7.04 5.59 -8.41
N VAL A 103 5.82 5.07 -8.60
CA VAL A 103 4.79 5.00 -7.57
C VAL A 103 4.68 3.56 -7.05
N SER A 104 4.74 3.39 -5.74
CA SER A 104 4.58 2.11 -5.06
C SER A 104 3.53 2.19 -3.94
N TYR A 105 2.94 1.07 -3.59
CA TYR A 105 1.98 1.00 -2.48
C TYR A 105 2.35 -0.10 -1.49
N SER A 106 2.09 0.16 -0.21
CA SER A 106 2.24 -0.84 0.85
C SER A 106 1.15 -0.70 1.90
N VAL A 107 0.71 -1.84 2.44
CA VAL A 107 -0.09 -1.89 3.67
C VAL A 107 0.87 -1.98 4.84
N LYS A 108 0.70 -1.09 5.81
CA LYS A 108 1.51 -1.03 7.01
C LYS A 108 0.67 -1.19 8.25
N VAL A 109 1.05 -2.12 9.10
CA VAL A 109 0.41 -2.38 10.39
C VAL A 109 1.37 -2.00 11.50
N LYS A 110 0.93 -1.09 12.37
CA LYS A 110 1.66 -0.61 13.55
C LYS A 110 0.96 -1.07 14.82
N LEU A 111 1.75 -1.62 15.74
CA LEU A 111 1.34 -2.02 17.09
C LEU A 111 2.02 -1.09 18.10
N PHE A 112 1.24 -0.40 18.92
CA PHE A 112 1.75 0.51 19.93
C PHE A 112 1.90 -0.20 21.28
N LEU A 113 3.10 -0.21 21.84
CA LEU A 113 3.44 -0.96 23.05
C LEU A 113 3.37 -0.11 24.35
N GLY A 114 2.75 1.09 24.28
CA GLY A 114 2.66 2.06 25.37
C GLY A 114 3.80 3.06 25.43
N ALA A 115 3.77 3.96 26.41
CA ALA A 115 4.59 5.18 26.47
C ALA A 115 6.11 4.95 26.39
N LEU A 116 6.60 3.84 26.97
CA LEU A 116 8.02 3.48 26.97
C LEU A 116 8.33 2.25 26.10
N GLY A 117 7.30 1.66 25.48
CA GLY A 117 7.43 0.41 24.74
C GLY A 117 7.77 0.60 23.26
N GLY A 118 7.62 1.81 22.73
CA GLY A 118 7.77 2.09 21.30
C GLY A 118 6.63 1.50 20.46
N GLU A 119 6.92 1.29 19.18
CA GLU A 119 6.00 0.69 18.22
C GLU A 119 6.69 -0.45 17.44
N VAL A 120 5.91 -1.47 17.10
CA VAL A 120 6.32 -2.54 16.18
C VAL A 120 5.56 -2.35 14.88
N THR A 121 6.25 -2.49 13.75
CA THR A 121 5.72 -2.18 12.44
C THR A 121 5.99 -3.30 11.47
N ALA A 122 4.97 -3.73 10.73
CA ALA A 122 5.07 -4.65 9.61
C ALA A 122 4.54 -3.96 8.35
N GLU A 123 5.17 -4.23 7.20
CA GLU A 123 4.85 -3.62 5.93
C GLU A 123 4.76 -4.71 4.85
N LEU A 124 3.73 -4.64 4.00
CA LEU A 124 3.47 -5.58 2.91
C LEU A 124 3.20 -4.77 1.63
N PRO A 125 4.04 -4.87 0.59
CA PRO A 125 3.81 -4.20 -0.69
C PRO A 125 2.64 -4.84 -1.45
N PHE A 126 1.94 -4.03 -2.26
CA PHE A 126 0.90 -4.49 -3.18
C PHE A 126 0.79 -3.59 -4.42
N ILE A 127 0.05 -4.05 -5.42
CA ILE A 127 -0.16 -3.33 -6.69
C ILE A 127 -1.56 -2.72 -6.70
N LEU A 128 -1.65 -1.41 -6.97
CA LEU A 128 -2.91 -0.71 -7.20
C LEU A 128 -2.99 -0.31 -8.66
N MET A 129 -3.99 -0.78 -9.39
CA MET A 129 -4.16 -0.48 -10.81
C MET A 129 -5.63 -0.35 -11.17
N HIS A 130 -5.91 0.32 -12.30
CA HIS A 130 -7.24 0.30 -12.90
C HIS A 130 -7.62 -1.12 -13.33
N PRO A 131 -8.90 -1.50 -13.15
CA PRO A 131 -9.38 -2.77 -13.67
C PRO A 131 -9.30 -2.78 -15.20
N LYS A 132 -9.09 -3.96 -15.78
CA LYS A 132 -9.12 -4.12 -17.24
C LYS A 132 -10.47 -3.63 -17.80
N PRO A 133 -10.48 -2.82 -18.87
CA PRO A 133 -11.72 -2.38 -19.51
C PRO A 133 -12.59 -3.58 -19.90
N GLY A 134 -13.87 -3.56 -19.53
CA GLY A 134 -14.81 -4.66 -19.84
C GLY A 134 -14.84 -5.82 -18.84
N ALA A 135 -13.99 -5.83 -17.82
CA ALA A 135 -14.13 -6.78 -16.71
C ALA A 135 -15.38 -6.45 -15.87
N VAL A 136 -16.31 -7.40 -15.78
CA VAL A 136 -17.52 -7.28 -14.92
C VAL A 136 -17.07 -7.15 -13.46
N LYS A 137 -17.68 -6.23 -12.70
CA LYS A 137 -17.41 -5.95 -11.28
C LYS A 137 -17.84 -7.09 -10.33
N SER A 138 -17.53 -8.35 -10.64
CA SER A 138 -17.74 -9.48 -9.75
C SER A 138 -16.42 -9.83 -9.06
N ASN A 139 -16.31 -9.46 -7.78
CA ASN A 139 -15.35 -9.97 -6.80
C ASN A 139 -13.85 -9.96 -7.21
N LEU A 140 -13.24 -8.77 -7.19
CA LEU A 140 -11.78 -8.57 -7.34
C LEU A 140 -10.91 -9.19 -6.22
N LEU A 141 -11.48 -9.87 -5.23
CA LEU A 141 -10.74 -10.43 -4.08
C LEU A 141 -9.98 -11.74 -4.39
N THR A 142 -9.99 -12.23 -5.64
CA THR A 142 -9.48 -13.57 -6.00
C THR A 142 -8.23 -13.57 -6.89
N VAL A 143 -7.63 -12.41 -7.20
CA VAL A 143 -6.60 -12.31 -8.26
C VAL A 143 -5.19 -12.00 -7.74
N ASP A 144 -4.88 -12.35 -6.49
CA ASP A 144 -3.53 -12.16 -5.92
C ASP A 144 -2.69 -13.45 -5.93
N ASN A 145 -2.75 -14.25 -7.01
CA ASN A 145 -1.75 -15.29 -7.24
C ASN A 145 -0.60 -14.70 -8.06
N GLN A 146 0.60 -14.78 -7.48
CA GLN A 146 1.89 -14.31 -8.00
C GLN A 146 2.19 -14.75 -9.45
N ALA A 147 1.51 -15.78 -9.97
CA ALA A 147 1.59 -16.20 -11.37
C ALA A 147 1.06 -15.17 -12.39
N SER A 148 0.19 -14.23 -12.00
CA SER A 148 -0.44 -13.31 -12.97
C SER A 148 0.43 -12.10 -13.33
N VAL A 149 1.40 -11.74 -12.49
CA VAL A 149 2.34 -10.63 -12.76
C VAL A 149 3.43 -11.06 -13.75
N GLU A 150 3.85 -12.33 -13.72
CA GLU A 150 4.80 -12.89 -14.69
C GLU A 150 4.16 -13.02 -16.08
N ALA A 151 2.86 -13.33 -16.15
CA ALA A 151 2.13 -13.45 -17.43
C ALA A 151 2.00 -12.12 -18.20
N LEU A 152 2.27 -10.97 -17.58
CA LEU A 152 2.32 -9.66 -18.27
C LEU A 152 3.68 -9.38 -18.91
N GLN A 153 4.70 -10.20 -18.64
CA GLN A 153 6.04 -10.04 -19.21
C GLN A 153 6.24 -10.83 -20.52
N GLU A 154 5.30 -11.69 -20.95
CA GLU A 154 5.47 -12.60 -22.09
C GLU A 154 4.75 -12.21 -23.40
N GLU A 155 4.09 -11.05 -23.51
CA GLU A 155 3.63 -10.57 -24.82
C GLU A 155 4.71 -9.76 -25.55
N GLU A 156 5.74 -10.46 -26.03
CA GLU A 156 6.56 -9.96 -27.14
C GLU A 156 5.80 -10.26 -28.46
N PRO A 157 5.54 -9.27 -29.33
CA PRO A 157 4.91 -9.55 -30.60
C PRO A 157 5.93 -10.24 -31.51
N ALA A 158 5.66 -11.50 -31.86
CA ALA A 158 6.38 -12.19 -32.93
C ALA A 158 6.22 -11.39 -34.24
N VAL A 159 7.33 -10.91 -34.79
CA VAL A 159 7.45 -10.47 -36.19
C VAL A 159 8.51 -11.34 -36.86
#